data_AF-A0A383W8P3-F1
#
_entry.id   AF-A0A383W8P3-F1
#
_cell.length_a   1.000
_cell.length_b   1.000
_cell.length_c   1.000
_cell.angle_alpha   90.00
_cell.angle_beta   90.00
_cell.angle_gamma   90.00
#
_symmetry.space_group_name_H-M   'P 1'
#
loop_
_entity.id
_entity.type
_entity.pdbx_description
1 polymer ?
#
loop_
_entity_poly.entity_id
_entity_poly.type
_entity_poly.pdbx_seq_one_letter_code
_entity_poly.pdbx_strand_id
1 'polypeptide(L)'
;MCGTQMSMTASAGTRQLRRNTSNTSSAANNFGAAAALAVASSEQQAWPCSTLSPTAVLQREIQPSLQVLQAVQPVPQTDQLLLGTSAGLFLLDLQTQSLQLLGLQDTQVAHVSYSSGLVLASCPFTEDVNACRQQQADEAAAAGLYCLRLPASGSSSSSSTSGSSSPFASCSGSSTVPVSKLWDGNARCSAAAAAVDAAAAPRIYVGAQPADVLYSDDMGLTWESSGLAAAPPAGGWYRMLPPYEPSVRSICLSNGRSSSSVSSSGCAMQAEAPEQQQQQRVLVGVEVGGALAHTPGSPSSSSSDSDSLSSAAWDDCSQGLCRDVQALQADPFTPSKLYAVAGSGSLPGGLYRCRGKGQKWRRLFGYRYSVGMAVSPYSKGRLMLVSADKPPEIGCSLFESVDGGRHFVNVTDYIAEATASITEYAPGLLEHCPVVTYVPGGLVLGCVTGHVLMGTALPGGGFSSWQLLAKLPTAVHSMCMTQDGATPASIQRA
;
A
#
# COMPACT_ATOMS: atom_id res chain seq x y z
N MET A 1 44.91 39.80 41.31
CA MET A 1 44.78 41.13 40.70
C MET A 1 44.75 40.95 39.19
N CYS A 2 43.76 41.57 38.55
CA CYS A 2 43.19 41.24 37.24
C CYS A 2 44.18 41.24 36.06
N GLY A 3 44.10 40.19 35.24
CA GLY A 3 44.62 40.16 33.87
C GLY A 3 43.47 40.36 32.88
N THR A 4 43.51 41.47 32.15
CA THR A 4 42.49 41.95 31.22
C THR A 4 42.49 41.14 29.92
N GLN A 5 41.34 40.62 29.52
CA GLN A 5 41.09 40.04 28.19
C GLN A 5 40.98 41.16 27.13
N MET A 6 41.72 41.04 26.03
CA MET A 6 41.45 41.79 24.79
C MET A 6 40.63 40.91 23.84
N SER A 7 39.45 41.43 23.47
CA SER A 7 38.56 40.91 22.44
C SER A 7 39.03 41.39 21.06
N MET A 8 39.14 40.47 20.09
CA MET A 8 39.28 40.80 18.67
C MET A 8 37.94 40.54 17.96
N THR A 9 37.35 41.61 17.43
CA THR A 9 36.20 41.59 16.53
C THR A 9 36.66 41.33 15.09
N ALA A 10 36.12 40.30 14.45
CA ALA A 10 36.34 40.01 13.03
C ALA A 10 35.27 40.72 12.19
N SER A 11 35.71 41.47 11.17
CA SER A 11 34.84 42.18 10.22
C SER A 11 34.43 41.29 9.05
N ALA A 12 33.19 41.47 8.60
CA ALA A 12 32.61 40.79 7.46
C ALA A 12 33.16 41.36 6.14
N GLY A 13 33.77 40.49 5.32
CA GLY A 13 34.25 40.80 3.98
C GLY A 13 33.38 40.16 2.90
N THR A 14 32.64 40.98 2.17
CA THR A 14 31.79 40.64 1.02
C THR A 14 32.64 40.20 -0.18
N ARG A 15 32.49 38.94 -0.63
CA ARG A 15 33.16 38.42 -1.84
C ARG A 15 32.23 38.48 -3.05
N GLN A 16 32.56 39.34 -4.02
CA GLN A 16 31.95 39.38 -5.35
C GLN A 16 32.43 38.20 -6.21
N LEU A 17 31.47 37.47 -6.80
CA LEU A 17 31.70 36.42 -7.81
C LEU A 17 31.86 37.05 -9.20
N ARG A 18 33.08 36.99 -9.76
CA ARG A 18 33.33 37.21 -11.19
C ARG A 18 33.14 35.89 -11.94
N ARG A 19 32.20 35.86 -12.88
CA ARG A 19 32.08 34.81 -13.92
C ARG A 19 33.18 35.01 -14.95
N ASN A 20 34.07 34.03 -15.10
CA ASN A 20 34.95 33.90 -16.26
C ASN A 20 34.45 32.73 -17.12
N THR A 21 33.98 33.05 -18.31
CA THR A 21 33.74 32.11 -19.41
C THR A 21 35.02 32.01 -20.23
N SER A 22 35.65 30.84 -20.28
CA SER A 22 36.72 30.55 -21.22
C SER A 22 36.46 29.22 -21.94
N ASN A 23 36.47 29.34 -23.27
CA ASN A 23 36.46 28.31 -24.29
C ASN A 23 37.44 27.16 -24.00
N THR A 24 37.04 25.94 -24.32
CA THR A 24 37.97 24.80 -24.47
C THR A 24 38.00 24.37 -25.93
N SER A 25 39.17 24.56 -26.53
CA SER A 25 39.59 24.02 -27.81
C SER A 25 40.22 22.63 -27.61
N SER A 26 40.03 21.79 -28.61
CA SER A 26 40.60 20.48 -28.86
C SER A 26 42.08 20.29 -28.50
N ALA A 27 42.40 19.16 -27.88
CA ALA A 27 43.67 18.47 -28.08
C ALA A 27 43.46 16.96 -27.89
N ALA A 28 43.70 16.21 -28.98
CA ALA A 28 43.86 14.77 -28.97
C ALA A 28 45.16 14.40 -28.25
N ASN A 29 45.16 13.30 -27.49
CA ASN A 29 46.30 12.40 -27.45
C ASN A 29 45.94 11.02 -26.89
N ASN A 30 46.52 10.03 -27.56
CA ASN A 30 46.43 8.60 -27.35
C ASN A 30 47.00 8.16 -26.00
N PHE A 31 46.36 7.17 -25.37
CA PHE A 31 47.05 6.07 -24.68
C PHE A 31 46.18 4.81 -24.71
N GLY A 32 46.79 3.68 -25.04
CA GLY A 32 46.12 2.45 -25.38
C GLY A 32 45.90 1.45 -24.24
N ALA A 33 45.10 0.44 -24.61
CA ALA A 33 45.07 -0.94 -24.13
C ALA A 33 44.68 -1.22 -22.66
N ALA A 34 43.43 -1.67 -22.47
CA ALA A 34 43.10 -2.72 -21.49
C ALA A 34 41.80 -3.45 -21.87
N ALA A 35 41.93 -4.77 -22.02
CA ALA A 35 40.96 -5.86 -21.83
C ALA A 35 39.47 -5.64 -22.22
N ALA A 36 39.09 -6.18 -23.38
CA ALA A 36 37.69 -6.44 -23.73
C ALA A 36 37.15 -7.66 -22.94
N LEU A 37 36.26 -7.39 -21.98
CA LEU A 37 35.35 -8.39 -21.41
C LEU A 37 34.04 -8.29 -22.18
N ALA A 38 33.72 -9.33 -22.95
CA ALA A 38 32.50 -9.41 -23.74
C ALA A 38 31.27 -9.48 -22.83
N VAL A 39 30.57 -8.36 -22.68
CA VAL A 39 29.20 -8.33 -22.15
C VAL A 39 28.27 -8.42 -23.35
N ALA A 40 27.55 -9.54 -23.46
CA ALA A 40 26.48 -9.71 -24.43
C ALA A 40 25.38 -8.68 -24.15
N SER A 41 25.27 -7.67 -25.01
CA SER A 41 24.14 -6.73 -25.03
C SER A 41 22.91 -7.47 -25.55
N SER A 42 22.00 -7.87 -24.65
CA SER A 42 20.66 -8.26 -25.06
C SER A 42 19.91 -7.01 -25.52
N GLU A 43 19.62 -6.93 -26.81
CA GLU A 43 18.75 -5.91 -27.40
C GLU A 43 17.43 -5.81 -26.61
N GLN A 44 17.24 -4.68 -25.94
CA GLN A 44 15.92 -4.26 -25.47
C GLN A 44 15.13 -3.80 -26.69
N GLN A 45 14.20 -4.63 -27.16
CA GLN A 45 13.14 -4.19 -28.06
C GLN A 45 12.35 -3.06 -27.39
N ALA A 46 12.53 -1.84 -27.89
CA ALA A 46 11.63 -0.74 -27.63
C ALA A 46 10.23 -1.13 -28.16
N TRP A 47 9.24 -1.15 -27.28
CA TRP A 47 7.85 -1.36 -27.65
C TRP A 47 7.33 -0.08 -28.32
N PRO A 48 6.81 -0.10 -29.55
CA PRO A 48 6.13 1.05 -30.09
C PRO A 48 4.79 1.22 -29.37
N CYS A 49 4.65 2.30 -28.60
CA CYS A 49 3.34 2.81 -28.21
C CYS A 49 2.63 3.30 -29.49
N SER A 50 1.82 2.43 -30.10
CA SER A 50 0.89 2.86 -31.14
C SER A 50 -0.21 3.70 -30.48
N THR A 51 -0.17 5.01 -30.69
CA THR A 51 -1.28 5.92 -30.43
C THR A 51 -2.42 5.55 -31.38
N LEU A 52 -3.36 4.74 -30.91
CA LEU A 52 -4.65 4.57 -31.58
C LEU A 52 -5.58 5.69 -31.14
N SER A 53 -6.15 6.41 -32.11
CA SER A 53 -7.20 7.42 -31.91
C SER A 53 -8.44 6.77 -31.27
N PRO A 54 -9.15 7.43 -30.33
CA PRO A 54 -10.24 6.78 -29.57
C PRO A 54 -11.56 6.59 -30.33
N THR A 55 -11.69 6.99 -31.59
CA THR A 55 -13.02 7.24 -32.17
C THR A 55 -13.52 6.22 -33.19
N ALA A 56 -12.93 5.03 -33.32
CA ALA A 56 -13.33 4.11 -34.40
C ALA A 56 -13.33 2.62 -34.06
N VAL A 57 -13.94 2.19 -32.95
CA VAL A 57 -14.26 0.77 -32.73
C VAL A 57 -15.60 0.64 -31.96
N LEU A 58 -16.58 -0.01 -32.62
CA LEU A 58 -17.87 -0.59 -32.13
C LEU A 58 -19.18 0.08 -32.58
N GLN A 59 -19.58 -0.21 -33.82
CA GLN A 59 -20.97 -0.58 -34.13
C GLN A 59 -20.98 -2.01 -34.69
N ARG A 60 -21.15 -3.00 -33.80
CA ARG A 60 -21.67 -4.31 -34.17
C ARG A 60 -22.85 -4.58 -33.26
N GLU A 61 -24.05 -4.54 -33.83
CA GLU A 61 -25.27 -5.01 -33.20
C GLU A 61 -25.12 -6.48 -32.81
N ILE A 62 -25.22 -6.75 -31.51
CA ILE A 62 -25.49 -8.08 -30.98
C ILE A 62 -26.79 -7.95 -30.20
N GLN A 63 -27.85 -8.61 -30.67
CA GLN A 63 -29.10 -8.74 -29.92
C GLN A 63 -28.90 -9.69 -28.72
N PRO A 64 -29.39 -9.35 -27.50
CA PRO A 64 -29.34 -10.27 -26.38
C PRO A 64 -30.62 -11.10 -26.29
N SER A 65 -30.46 -12.42 -26.32
CA SER A 65 -31.44 -13.36 -25.77
C SER A 65 -31.15 -13.53 -24.27
N LEU A 66 -31.91 -12.79 -23.44
CA LEU A 66 -31.81 -12.80 -21.99
C LEU A 66 -32.67 -13.94 -21.41
N GLN A 67 -32.03 -15.02 -20.96
CA GLN A 67 -32.64 -15.90 -19.96
C GLN A 67 -32.24 -15.39 -18.58
N VAL A 68 -33.26 -15.02 -17.79
CA VAL A 68 -33.14 -14.48 -16.43
C VAL A 68 -32.76 -15.61 -15.48
N LEU A 69 -31.48 -15.69 -15.11
CA LEU A 69 -31.04 -16.40 -13.92
C LEU A 69 -31.46 -15.59 -12.69
N GLN A 70 -32.26 -16.21 -11.82
CA GLN A 70 -32.67 -15.62 -10.54
C GLN A 70 -31.43 -15.27 -9.72
N ALA A 71 -31.31 -13.99 -9.39
CA ALA A 71 -30.23 -13.44 -8.58
C ALA A 71 -30.29 -14.03 -7.16
N VAL A 72 -29.19 -14.64 -6.74
CA VAL A 72 -28.91 -14.89 -5.33
C VAL A 72 -28.95 -13.53 -4.62
N GLN A 73 -29.81 -13.39 -3.60
CA GLN A 73 -29.90 -12.18 -2.79
C GLN A 73 -28.50 -11.85 -2.22
N PRO A 74 -27.90 -10.69 -2.52
CA PRO A 74 -26.59 -10.36 -1.99
C PRO A 74 -26.70 -10.16 -0.48
N VAL A 75 -25.77 -10.76 0.27
CA VAL A 75 -25.47 -10.35 1.65
C VAL A 75 -25.32 -8.83 1.65
N PRO A 76 -25.92 -8.07 2.59
CA PRO A 76 -25.75 -6.63 2.64
C PRO A 76 -24.25 -6.34 2.80
N GLN A 77 -23.59 -6.02 1.69
CA GLN A 77 -22.20 -5.65 1.67
C GLN A 77 -22.11 -4.27 2.33
N THR A 78 -21.20 -4.14 3.27
CA THR A 78 -20.89 -2.87 3.91
C THR A 78 -20.26 -1.95 2.87
N ASP A 79 -21.05 -1.03 2.35
CA ASP A 79 -20.63 0.01 1.40
C ASP A 79 -19.93 1.17 2.13
N GLN A 80 -19.03 0.87 3.08
CA GLN A 80 -18.31 1.90 3.83
C GLN A 80 -16.81 1.84 3.56
N LEU A 81 -16.24 3.03 3.39
CA LEU A 81 -14.85 3.26 3.06
C LEU A 81 -14.17 4.02 4.19
N LEU A 82 -13.07 3.47 4.72
CA LEU A 82 -12.21 4.15 5.68
C LEU A 82 -11.22 5.04 4.94
N LEU A 83 -11.02 6.25 5.44
CA LEU A 83 -10.13 7.26 4.87
C LEU A 83 -9.15 7.75 5.94
N GLY A 84 -7.86 7.51 5.73
CA GLY A 84 -6.79 8.09 6.54
C GLY A 84 -6.29 9.40 5.93
N THR A 85 -6.26 10.47 6.72
CA THR A 85 -5.84 11.81 6.28
C THR A 85 -4.89 12.47 7.28
N SER A 86 -4.42 13.69 6.99
CA SER A 86 -3.71 14.52 7.98
C SER A 86 -4.62 15.09 9.07
N ALA A 87 -5.94 15.06 8.90
CA ALA A 87 -6.91 15.57 9.87
C ALA A 87 -7.51 14.46 10.75
N GLY A 88 -7.18 13.20 10.49
CA GLY A 88 -7.66 12.03 11.23
C GLY A 88 -8.24 10.92 10.37
N LEU A 89 -9.00 10.05 11.03
CA LEU A 89 -9.63 8.87 10.44
C LEU A 89 -11.12 9.09 10.20
N PHE A 90 -11.55 8.95 8.95
CA PHE A 90 -12.94 9.13 8.55
C PHE A 90 -13.56 7.83 8.03
N LEU A 91 -14.88 7.72 8.19
CA LEU A 91 -15.72 6.71 7.57
C LEU A 91 -16.63 7.41 6.55
N LEU A 92 -16.54 7.00 5.30
CA LEU A 92 -17.41 7.43 4.21
C LEU A 92 -18.38 6.31 3.87
N ASP A 93 -19.66 6.55 4.06
CA ASP A 93 -20.71 5.66 3.58
C ASP A 93 -20.97 5.97 2.10
N LEU A 94 -20.72 5.00 1.21
CA LEU A 94 -20.76 5.20 -0.24
C LEU A 94 -22.19 5.34 -0.77
N GLN A 95 -23.20 4.82 -0.05
CA GLN A 95 -24.61 4.92 -0.45
C GLN A 95 -25.20 6.29 -0.10
N THR A 96 -24.99 6.72 1.14
CA THR A 96 -25.52 7.98 1.67
C THR A 96 -24.61 9.18 1.41
N GLN A 97 -23.37 8.92 0.99
CA GLN A 97 -22.29 9.91 0.88
C GLN A 97 -22.05 10.68 2.19
N SER A 98 -22.40 10.07 3.32
CA SER A 98 -22.18 10.65 4.63
C SER A 98 -20.75 10.41 5.07
N LEU A 99 -20.12 11.46 5.58
CA LEU A 99 -18.75 11.44 6.07
C LEU A 99 -18.75 11.64 7.59
N GLN A 100 -18.20 10.68 8.32
CA GLN A 100 -18.09 10.71 9.77
C GLN A 100 -16.62 10.68 10.20
N LEU A 101 -16.21 11.61 11.06
CA LEU A 101 -14.94 11.51 11.77
C LEU A 101 -15.04 10.41 12.84
N LEU A 102 -14.24 9.34 12.72
CA LEU A 102 -14.22 8.24 13.68
C LEU A 102 -13.34 8.54 14.89
N GLY A 103 -12.21 9.21 14.66
CA GLY A 103 -11.24 9.53 15.70
C GLY A 103 -9.90 10.02 15.13
N LEU A 104 -8.89 10.10 15.99
CA LEU A 104 -7.54 10.56 15.63
C LEU A 104 -7.54 11.97 15.03
N GLN A 105 -8.38 12.85 15.58
CA GLN A 105 -8.46 14.24 15.11
C GLN A 105 -7.08 14.90 15.19
N ASP A 106 -6.72 15.63 14.14
CA ASP A 106 -5.43 16.32 14.01
C ASP A 106 -4.21 15.37 14.09
N THR A 107 -4.41 14.08 13.81
CA THR A 107 -3.36 13.08 13.72
C THR A 107 -3.23 12.59 12.28
N GLN A 108 -2.00 12.52 11.76
CA GLN A 108 -1.75 12.01 10.42
C GLN A 108 -1.89 10.49 10.38
N VAL A 109 -2.93 10.02 9.67
CA VAL A 109 -3.18 8.60 9.44
C VAL A 109 -2.63 8.21 8.07
N ALA A 110 -1.45 7.58 8.05
CA ALA A 110 -0.74 7.22 6.82
C ALA A 110 -1.18 5.89 6.22
N HIS A 111 -1.67 4.97 7.06
CA HIS A 111 -2.15 3.66 6.62
C HIS A 111 -3.39 3.26 7.42
N VAL A 112 -4.38 2.70 6.74
CA VAL A 112 -5.56 2.12 7.38
C VAL A 112 -5.76 0.71 6.87
N SER A 113 -6.02 -0.24 7.76
CA SER A 113 -6.47 -1.58 7.41
C SER A 113 -7.73 -1.96 8.20
N TYR A 114 -8.51 -2.87 7.64
CA TYR A 114 -9.73 -3.38 8.24
C TYR A 114 -9.72 -4.90 8.24
N SER A 115 -10.12 -5.50 9.36
CA SER A 115 -10.38 -6.94 9.46
C SER A 115 -11.38 -7.23 10.56
N SER A 116 -12.50 -7.84 10.21
CA SER A 116 -13.51 -8.40 11.11
C SER A 116 -14.00 -7.40 12.15
N GLY A 117 -14.30 -6.18 11.71
CA GLY A 117 -14.75 -5.07 12.58
C GLY A 117 -13.62 -4.32 13.28
N LEU A 118 -12.38 -4.79 13.17
CA LEU A 118 -11.19 -4.10 13.67
C LEU A 118 -10.67 -3.12 12.62
N VAL A 119 -10.50 -1.86 13.00
CA VAL A 119 -9.83 -0.84 12.20
C VAL A 119 -8.47 -0.57 12.83
N LEU A 120 -7.42 -0.73 12.06
CA LEU A 120 -6.07 -0.36 12.45
C LEU A 120 -5.64 0.89 11.68
N ALA A 121 -5.21 1.91 12.41
CA ALA A 121 -4.70 3.15 11.86
C ALA A 121 -3.23 3.33 12.27
N SER A 122 -2.35 3.45 11.27
CA SER A 122 -0.92 3.70 11.44
C SER A 122 -0.65 5.20 11.36
N CYS A 123 -0.07 5.74 12.42
CA CYS A 123 0.29 7.15 12.54
C CYS A 123 1.81 7.23 12.65
N PRO A 124 2.54 7.55 11.58
CA PRO A 124 3.99 7.65 11.63
C PRO A 124 4.42 8.92 12.39
N PHE A 125 5.69 9.00 12.75
CA PHE A 125 6.26 10.28 13.16
C PHE A 125 6.29 11.26 11.97
N THR A 126 5.93 12.51 12.24
CA THR A 126 6.06 13.67 11.33
C THR A 126 7.52 14.12 11.25
N GLU A 127 8.45 13.25 10.86
CA GLU A 127 9.88 13.59 10.84
C GLU A 127 10.30 14.47 9.64
N ASP A 128 9.42 14.66 8.64
CA ASP A 128 9.78 15.26 7.35
C ASP A 128 9.34 16.71 7.09
N VAL A 129 9.50 17.60 8.08
CA VAL A 129 9.59 19.04 7.77
C VAL A 129 10.79 19.67 8.46
N ASN A 130 11.98 19.43 7.88
CA ASN A 130 13.17 20.28 7.97
C ASN A 130 13.49 20.87 9.37
N ALA A 131 14.32 20.20 10.16
CA ALA A 131 15.41 20.72 11.02
C ALA A 131 15.28 22.05 11.81
N CYS A 132 14.11 22.69 11.94
CA CYS A 132 14.02 24.07 12.41
C CYS A 132 12.77 24.44 13.22
N ARG A 133 11.94 23.49 13.65
CA ARG A 133 10.83 23.79 14.57
C ARG A 133 10.84 22.91 15.83
N GLN A 134 10.86 23.62 16.94
CA GLN A 134 10.80 23.16 18.32
C GLN A 134 9.36 22.76 18.70
N GLN A 135 8.75 21.88 17.91
CA GLN A 135 7.36 21.38 18.08
C GLN A 135 7.34 19.87 18.43
N GLN A 136 8.45 19.35 18.96
CA GLN A 136 8.76 17.90 18.99
C GLN A 136 8.14 17.08 20.14
N ALA A 137 7.48 17.66 21.14
CA ALA A 137 6.96 16.87 22.26
C ALA A 137 5.55 16.32 22.02
N ASP A 138 4.65 17.15 21.51
CA ASP A 138 3.24 16.76 21.34
C ASP A 138 3.03 15.86 20.10
N GLU A 139 3.84 16.03 19.05
CA GLU A 139 3.75 15.20 17.83
C GLU A 139 4.24 13.77 18.06
N ALA A 140 5.27 13.58 18.90
CA ALA A 140 5.74 12.24 19.26
C ALA A 140 4.67 11.42 20.01
N ALA A 141 3.77 12.08 20.74
CA ALA A 141 2.68 11.41 21.44
C ALA A 141 1.62 10.82 20.49
N ALA A 142 1.50 11.38 19.28
CA ALA A 142 0.51 10.99 18.28
C ALA A 142 0.97 9.87 17.33
N ALA A 143 2.27 9.57 17.29
CA ALA A 143 2.79 8.46 16.50
C ALA A 143 2.49 7.12 17.18
N GLY A 144 2.16 6.11 16.39
CA GLY A 144 1.84 4.78 16.89
C GLY A 144 0.89 3.99 16.00
N LEU A 145 0.50 2.83 16.52
CA LEU A 145 -0.62 2.06 15.99
C LEU A 145 -1.85 2.30 16.86
N TYR A 146 -2.96 2.67 16.23
CA TYR A 146 -4.24 2.84 16.88
C TYR A 146 -5.23 1.80 16.39
N CYS A 147 -6.11 1.39 17.29
CA CYS A 147 -7.16 0.42 17.03
C CYS A 147 -8.51 1.02 17.40
N LEU A 148 -9.47 0.85 16.49
CA LEU A 148 -10.87 1.18 16.70
C LEU A 148 -11.69 -0.06 16.38
N ARG A 149 -12.78 -0.26 17.13
CA ARG A 149 -13.74 -1.32 16.84
C ARG A 149 -15.01 -0.70 16.30
N LEU A 150 -15.35 -0.99 15.05
CA LEU A 150 -16.61 -0.53 14.48
C LEU A 150 -17.77 -1.32 15.11
N PRO A 151 -18.90 -0.66 15.41
CA PRO A 151 -20.11 -1.37 15.81
C PRO A 151 -20.53 -2.29 14.66
N ALA A 152 -20.92 -3.53 15.00
CA ALA A 152 -21.44 -4.46 14.00
C ALA A 152 -22.69 -3.84 13.36
N SER A 153 -22.65 -3.61 12.06
CA SER A 153 -23.76 -3.05 11.29
C SER A 153 -24.97 -4.00 11.40
N GLY A 154 -25.94 -3.66 12.25
CA GLY A 154 -27.24 -4.35 12.31
C GLY A 154 -27.57 -5.13 13.59
N SER A 155 -26.70 -5.18 14.61
CA SER A 155 -27.07 -5.80 15.90
C SER A 155 -27.64 -4.76 16.87
N SER A 156 -28.92 -4.42 16.71
CA SER A 156 -29.67 -3.62 17.70
C SER A 156 -30.05 -4.40 18.97
N SER A 157 -29.52 -5.61 19.17
CA SER A 157 -29.79 -6.43 20.34
C SER A 157 -28.99 -5.96 21.56
N SER A 158 -29.62 -5.14 22.38
CA SER A 158 -29.18 -4.76 23.73
C SER A 158 -29.18 -5.98 24.67
N SER A 159 -28.16 -6.82 24.60
CA SER A 159 -27.91 -7.85 25.62
C SER A 159 -26.70 -7.46 26.46
N SER A 160 -26.96 -6.90 27.64
CA SER A 160 -25.96 -6.58 28.65
C SER A 160 -25.50 -7.86 29.33
N THR A 161 -24.44 -8.50 28.83
CA THR A 161 -23.75 -9.58 29.56
C THR A 161 -22.56 -9.00 30.30
N SER A 162 -22.70 -8.88 31.62
CA SER A 162 -21.63 -8.49 32.55
C SER A 162 -20.70 -9.68 32.79
N GLY A 163 -19.46 -9.66 32.29
CA GLY A 163 -18.52 -10.71 32.67
C GLY A 163 -17.12 -10.77 32.07
N SER A 164 -16.77 -10.05 30.99
CA SER A 164 -15.40 -10.13 30.42
C SER A 164 -14.64 -8.80 30.53
N SER A 165 -13.45 -8.87 31.10
CA SER A 165 -12.46 -7.79 31.18
C SER A 165 -11.77 -7.57 29.84
N SER A 166 -12.56 -7.32 28.80
CA SER A 166 -12.03 -6.89 27.50
C SER A 166 -11.50 -5.45 27.65
N PRO A 167 -10.32 -5.11 27.10
CA PRO A 167 -9.83 -3.73 27.06
C PRO A 167 -10.77 -2.77 26.30
N PHE A 168 -11.75 -3.31 25.58
CA PHE A 168 -12.79 -2.57 24.86
C PHE A 168 -14.10 -2.54 25.67
N ALA A 169 -14.13 -1.80 26.78
CA ALA A 169 -15.37 -1.56 27.51
C ALA A 169 -16.33 -0.67 26.70
N SER A 170 -17.61 -1.05 26.62
CA SER A 170 -18.65 -0.33 25.89
C SER A 170 -18.95 1.04 26.53
N CYS A 171 -18.49 2.13 25.92
CA CYS A 171 -18.85 3.49 26.31
C CYS A 171 -20.28 3.81 25.83
N SER A 172 -21.28 3.74 26.72
CA SER A 172 -22.64 4.19 26.42
C SER A 172 -22.73 5.71 26.64
N GLY A 173 -22.64 6.52 25.57
CA GLY A 173 -23.05 7.94 25.64
C GLY A 173 -22.32 8.94 24.74
N SER A 174 -21.15 8.62 24.18
CA SER A 174 -20.51 9.47 23.17
C SER A 174 -20.71 8.91 21.77
N SER A 175 -20.91 9.78 20.79
CA SER A 175 -20.96 9.42 19.37
C SER A 175 -19.58 9.03 18.80
N THR A 176 -18.53 9.10 19.63
CA THR A 176 -17.16 8.79 19.25
C THR A 176 -16.87 7.31 19.45
N VAL A 177 -16.32 6.67 18.42
CA VAL A 177 -15.84 5.30 18.51
C VAL A 177 -14.64 5.29 19.47
N PRO A 178 -14.58 4.40 20.47
CA PRO A 178 -13.43 4.34 21.35
C PRO A 178 -12.18 4.02 20.55
N VAL A 179 -11.15 4.84 20.74
CA VAL A 179 -9.83 4.70 20.11
C VAL A 179 -8.84 4.26 21.17
N SER A 180 -8.16 3.15 20.92
CA SER A 180 -7.10 2.64 21.80
C SER A 180 -5.77 2.70 21.06
N LYS A 181 -4.78 3.36 21.65
CA LYS A 181 -3.40 3.25 21.17
C LYS A 181 -2.86 1.89 21.58
N LEU A 182 -2.42 1.10 20.61
CA LEU A 182 -1.88 -0.25 20.83
C LEU A 182 -0.36 -0.28 20.90
N TRP A 183 0.31 0.70 20.26
CA TRP A 183 1.76 0.73 20.18
C TRP A 183 2.27 2.16 19.98
N ASP A 184 3.38 2.51 20.64
CA ASP A 184 3.97 3.86 20.67
C ASP A 184 5.12 4.08 19.67
N GLY A 185 5.43 3.11 18.82
CA GLY A 185 6.56 3.23 17.88
C GLY A 185 6.20 3.80 16.51
N ASN A 186 7.21 3.91 15.63
CA ASN A 186 7.08 4.46 14.27
C ASN A 186 6.35 3.47 13.34
N ALA A 187 5.03 3.43 13.43
CA ALA A 187 4.21 2.55 12.60
C ALA A 187 4.09 3.16 11.20
N ARG A 188 4.69 2.50 10.20
CA ARG A 188 4.59 2.93 8.80
C ARG A 188 3.37 2.30 8.14
N CYS A 189 3.22 0.98 8.25
CA CYS A 189 2.03 0.28 7.77
C CYS A 189 1.52 -0.73 8.80
N SER A 190 0.31 -1.21 8.58
CA SER A 190 -0.34 -2.17 9.47
C SER A 190 -1.18 -3.15 8.68
N ALA A 191 -1.26 -4.39 9.14
CA ALA A 191 -2.20 -5.37 8.63
C ALA A 191 -2.74 -6.20 9.79
N ALA A 192 -4.05 -6.40 9.83
CA ALA A 192 -4.66 -7.38 10.72
C ALA A 192 -4.87 -8.69 9.96
N ALA A 193 -4.41 -9.80 10.54
CA ALA A 193 -4.85 -11.12 10.12
C ALA A 193 -6.07 -11.50 10.93
N ALA A 194 -7.21 -11.65 10.25
CA ALA A 194 -8.31 -12.43 10.81
C ALA A 194 -7.77 -13.81 11.19
N ALA A 195 -8.12 -14.27 12.39
CA ALA A 195 -7.81 -15.63 12.80
C ALA A 195 -8.37 -16.62 11.78
N VAL A 196 -7.52 -17.53 11.28
CA VAL A 196 -7.92 -18.56 10.31
C VAL A 196 -8.89 -19.56 10.95
N ASP A 197 -8.80 -19.72 12.27
CA ASP A 197 -9.68 -20.52 13.11
C ASP A 197 -10.50 -19.59 14.03
N ALA A 198 -11.80 -19.83 14.16
CA ALA A 198 -12.66 -19.09 15.09
C ALA A 198 -12.19 -19.22 16.55
N ALA A 199 -11.39 -20.23 16.86
CA ALA A 199 -10.78 -20.44 18.18
C ALA A 199 -9.43 -19.71 18.36
N ALA A 200 -8.73 -19.33 17.29
CA ALA A 200 -7.47 -18.62 17.40
C ALA A 200 -7.73 -17.11 17.61
N ALA A 201 -6.92 -16.47 18.44
CA ALA A 201 -6.97 -15.02 18.56
C ALA A 201 -6.53 -14.37 17.22
N PRO A 202 -7.16 -13.28 16.78
CA PRO A 202 -6.67 -12.53 15.63
C PRO A 202 -5.26 -12.01 15.92
N ARG A 203 -4.38 -12.12 14.93
CA ARG A 203 -3.01 -11.62 15.02
C ARG A 203 -2.90 -10.29 14.30
N ILE A 204 -2.32 -9.30 14.98
CA ILE A 204 -2.04 -7.99 14.40
C ILE A 204 -0.59 -7.94 13.96
N TYR A 205 -0.31 -7.37 12.79
CA TYR A 205 1.04 -7.09 12.30
C TYR A 205 1.22 -5.59 12.08
N VAL A 206 2.40 -5.09 12.44
CA VAL A 206 2.83 -3.70 12.21
C VAL A 206 4.17 -3.69 11.51
N GLY A 207 4.24 -2.93 10.42
CA GLY A 207 5.48 -2.63 9.74
C GLY A 207 6.09 -1.35 10.31
N ALA A 208 7.31 -1.45 10.81
CA ALA A 208 8.00 -0.37 11.51
C ALA A 208 9.15 0.23 10.68
N GLN A 209 9.72 1.31 11.23
CA GLN A 209 11.01 1.88 10.85
C GLN A 209 11.95 1.95 12.07
N PRO A 210 13.22 1.49 11.99
CA PRO A 210 13.82 0.74 10.88
C PRO A 210 13.03 -0.53 10.52
N ALA A 211 13.24 -1.05 9.31
CA ALA A 211 12.43 -2.12 8.75
C ALA A 211 12.40 -3.36 9.65
N ASP A 212 11.29 -3.52 10.36
CA ASP A 212 10.93 -4.72 11.11
C ASP A 212 9.42 -4.95 11.00
N VAL A 213 9.00 -6.19 11.23
CA VAL A 213 7.59 -6.53 11.42
C VAL A 213 7.40 -6.98 12.85
N LEU A 214 6.57 -6.24 13.58
CA LEU A 214 6.10 -6.62 14.90
C LEU A 214 4.77 -7.33 14.75
N TYR A 215 4.48 -8.27 15.65
CA TYR A 215 3.17 -8.87 15.74
C TYR A 215 2.68 -8.93 17.19
N SER A 216 1.37 -9.06 17.32
CA SER A 216 0.68 -9.24 18.60
C SER A 216 -0.41 -10.30 18.47
N ASP A 217 -0.41 -11.26 19.40
CA ASP A 217 -1.42 -12.33 19.53
C ASP A 217 -2.50 -12.01 20.58
N ASP A 218 -2.37 -10.88 21.27
CA ASP A 218 -3.22 -10.48 22.38
C ASP A 218 -3.85 -9.09 22.16
N MET A 219 -4.12 -8.77 20.89
CA MET A 219 -4.80 -7.53 20.47
C MET A 219 -4.03 -6.24 20.82
N GLY A 220 -2.70 -6.31 20.80
CA GLY A 220 -1.80 -5.20 21.02
C GLY A 220 -1.39 -4.98 22.47
N LEU A 221 -1.65 -5.93 23.38
CA LEU A 221 -1.18 -5.82 24.77
C LEU A 221 0.33 -6.09 24.86
N THR A 222 0.82 -7.05 24.09
CA THR A 222 2.24 -7.35 23.93
C THR A 222 2.63 -7.40 22.46
N TRP A 223 3.90 -7.12 22.20
CA TRP A 223 4.47 -7.05 20.86
C TRP A 223 5.76 -7.85 20.80
N GLU A 224 5.86 -8.69 19.77
CA GLU A 224 7.05 -9.48 19.50
C GLU A 224 7.62 -9.12 18.12
N SER A 225 8.94 -9.08 18.00
CA SER A 225 9.60 -8.93 16.71
C SER A 225 9.51 -10.25 15.94
N SER A 226 9.17 -10.16 14.66
CA SER A 226 9.25 -11.29 13.74
C SER A 226 10.69 -11.63 13.31
N GLY A 227 11.69 -10.86 13.76
CA GLY A 227 13.08 -11.05 13.35
C GLY A 227 13.37 -10.59 11.92
N LEU A 228 12.52 -9.77 11.30
CA LEU A 228 12.73 -9.28 9.94
C LEU A 228 14.03 -8.46 9.83
N ALA A 229 14.38 -7.69 10.86
CA ALA A 229 15.63 -6.96 10.92
C ALA A 229 16.89 -7.86 10.88
N ALA A 230 16.75 -9.15 11.21
CA ALA A 230 17.81 -10.16 11.12
C ALA A 230 17.78 -10.95 9.81
N ALA A 231 16.87 -10.63 8.87
CA ALA A 231 16.76 -11.36 7.61
C ALA A 231 18.07 -11.25 6.79
N PRO A 232 18.44 -12.29 6.02
CA PRO A 232 19.71 -12.33 5.28
C PRO A 232 20.04 -11.10 4.42
N PRO A 233 19.09 -10.41 3.76
CA PRO A 233 19.41 -9.22 2.97
C PRO A 233 19.53 -7.93 3.82
N ALA A 234 19.19 -7.94 5.11
CA ALA A 234 19.08 -6.74 5.94
C ALA A 234 20.40 -5.96 6.05
N GLY A 235 21.55 -6.65 6.09
CA GLY A 235 22.86 -6.01 6.08
C GLY A 235 23.19 -5.23 4.80
N GLY A 236 22.41 -5.41 3.73
CA GLY A 236 22.52 -4.69 2.46
C GLY A 236 21.43 -3.62 2.24
N TRP A 237 20.51 -3.42 3.20
CA TRP A 237 19.45 -2.42 3.09
C TRP A 237 19.99 -1.03 3.40
N TYR A 238 20.66 -0.42 2.43
CA TYR A 238 21.19 0.92 2.57
C TYR A 238 20.93 1.75 1.31
N ARG A 239 20.41 2.95 1.49
CA ARG A 239 20.45 4.00 0.46
C ARG A 239 21.73 4.81 0.66
N MET A 240 22.46 5.07 -0.42
CA MET A 240 23.79 5.69 -0.39
C MET A 240 23.88 7.09 0.25
N LEU A 241 22.76 7.67 0.69
CA LEU A 241 22.73 8.98 1.35
C LEU A 241 21.79 8.91 2.55
N PRO A 242 22.27 9.12 3.79
CA PRO A 242 21.42 9.40 4.94
C PRO A 242 20.47 10.57 4.63
N PRO A 243 19.26 10.61 5.21
CA PRO A 243 18.82 9.88 6.40
C PRO A 243 17.94 8.62 6.13
N TYR A 244 17.91 8.05 4.93
CA TYR A 244 16.94 6.99 4.61
C TYR A 244 17.22 5.68 5.35
N GLU A 245 16.40 5.37 6.35
CA GLU A 245 16.32 4.04 6.95
C GLU A 245 15.36 3.16 6.14
N PRO A 246 15.66 1.85 6.00
CA PRO A 246 14.71 0.94 5.38
C PRO A 246 13.42 0.92 6.19
N SER A 247 12.30 0.81 5.50
CA SER A 247 10.99 0.81 6.14
C SER A 247 10.09 -0.26 5.53
N VAL A 248 9.21 -0.84 6.34
CA VAL A 248 8.17 -1.74 5.85
C VAL A 248 7.03 -0.90 5.27
N ARG A 249 6.86 -0.94 3.95
CA ARG A 249 5.88 -0.12 3.22
C ARG A 249 4.53 -0.82 3.05
N SER A 250 4.53 -2.16 2.99
CA SER A 250 3.30 -2.93 2.85
C SER A 250 3.40 -4.30 3.51
N ILE A 251 2.29 -4.74 4.11
CA ILE A 251 2.09 -6.10 4.60
C ILE A 251 0.86 -6.67 3.90
N CYS A 252 1.01 -7.84 3.30
CA CYS A 252 -0.04 -8.55 2.61
C CYS A 252 -0.18 -9.95 3.19
N LEU A 253 -1.40 -10.33 3.54
CA LEU A 253 -1.70 -11.66 4.04
C LEU A 253 -2.27 -12.50 2.90
N SER A 254 -1.52 -13.52 2.49
CA SER A 254 -2.05 -14.49 1.54
C SER A 254 -2.76 -15.60 2.31
N ASN A 255 -4.08 -15.50 2.37
CA ASN A 255 -4.90 -16.60 2.84
C ASN A 255 -4.91 -17.65 1.73
N GLY A 256 -4.29 -18.79 1.97
CA GLY A 256 -4.35 -19.95 1.09
C GLY A 256 -5.72 -20.62 1.09
N ARG A 257 -6.82 -19.85 1.23
CA ARG A 257 -8.16 -20.39 1.00
C ARG A 257 -8.18 -20.83 -0.46
N SER A 258 -7.97 -22.12 -0.67
CA SER A 258 -8.55 -22.83 -1.79
C SER A 258 -9.98 -22.30 -1.86
N SER A 259 -10.35 -21.67 -2.98
CA SER A 259 -11.75 -21.41 -3.24
C SER A 259 -12.41 -22.77 -3.20
N SER A 260 -12.95 -23.17 -2.04
CA SER A 260 -13.87 -24.27 -1.93
C SER A 260 -14.99 -23.85 -2.85
N SER A 261 -14.95 -24.39 -4.07
CA SER A 261 -16.01 -24.22 -5.04
C SER A 261 -17.28 -24.48 -4.27
N VAL A 262 -18.15 -23.48 -4.19
CA VAL A 262 -19.54 -23.70 -3.84
C VAL A 262 -20.04 -24.63 -4.93
N SER A 263 -19.90 -25.94 -4.70
CA SER A 263 -20.33 -26.98 -5.60
C SER A 263 -21.85 -26.98 -5.54
N SER A 264 -22.45 -26.16 -6.38
CA SER A 264 -23.87 -26.23 -6.66
C SER A 264 -24.13 -27.58 -7.32
N SER A 265 -24.74 -28.47 -6.53
CA SER A 265 -25.53 -29.63 -6.97
C SER A 265 -24.80 -30.83 -7.59
N GLY A 266 -24.75 -31.92 -6.80
CA GLY A 266 -25.20 -33.23 -7.29
C GLY A 266 -24.14 -34.30 -7.55
N CYS A 267 -23.97 -35.18 -6.56
CA CYS A 267 -23.61 -36.60 -6.68
C CYS A 267 -22.32 -36.99 -7.43
N ALA A 268 -21.22 -37.14 -6.69
CA ALA A 268 -20.38 -38.34 -6.76
C ALA A 268 -19.46 -38.42 -5.53
N MET A 269 -19.57 -39.52 -4.77
CA MET A 269 -18.67 -39.87 -3.68
C MET A 269 -17.31 -40.28 -4.26
N GLN A 270 -16.38 -39.34 -4.45
CA GLN A 270 -14.96 -39.67 -4.55
C GLN A 270 -14.25 -39.09 -3.34
N ALA A 271 -13.58 -39.97 -2.58
CA ALA A 271 -12.71 -39.59 -1.48
C ALA A 271 -11.49 -38.85 -2.07
N GLU A 272 -11.56 -37.53 -2.15
CA GLU A 272 -10.40 -36.72 -2.51
C GLU A 272 -9.35 -36.82 -1.39
N ALA A 273 -8.08 -36.92 -1.81
CA ALA A 273 -6.93 -36.94 -0.91
C ALA A 273 -6.99 -35.75 0.05
N PRO A 274 -6.50 -35.89 1.30
CA PRO A 274 -6.59 -34.84 2.30
C PRO A 274 -5.98 -33.56 1.75
N GLU A 275 -6.86 -32.57 1.53
CA GLU A 275 -6.49 -31.25 1.04
C GLU A 275 -5.48 -30.66 2.01
N GLN A 276 -4.22 -30.51 1.58
CA GLN A 276 -3.18 -29.92 2.40
C GLN A 276 -3.61 -28.49 2.75
N GLN A 277 -3.95 -28.29 4.03
CA GLN A 277 -4.30 -26.97 4.56
C GLN A 277 -3.19 -26.00 4.19
N GLN A 278 -3.47 -25.09 3.26
CA GLN A 278 -2.50 -24.08 2.88
C GLN A 278 -2.33 -23.12 4.05
N GLN A 279 -1.16 -23.18 4.67
CA GLN A 279 -0.79 -22.26 5.73
C GLN A 279 -0.85 -20.81 5.23
N GLN A 280 -1.38 -19.93 6.07
CA GLN A 280 -1.37 -18.49 5.83
C GLN A 280 0.08 -18.01 5.72
N ARG A 281 0.37 -17.17 4.72
CA ARG A 281 1.71 -16.55 4.59
C ARG A 281 1.60 -15.05 4.72
N VAL A 282 2.53 -14.49 5.47
CA VAL A 282 2.75 -13.05 5.61
C VAL A 282 3.77 -12.64 4.56
N LEU A 283 3.40 -11.68 3.71
CA LEU A 283 4.24 -11.13 2.67
C LEU A 283 4.50 -9.66 2.98
N VAL A 284 5.74 -9.23 2.82
CA VAL A 284 6.17 -7.88 3.21
C VAL A 284 6.93 -7.22 2.08
N GLY A 285 6.53 -6.01 1.73
CA GLY A 285 7.29 -5.12 0.86
C GLY A 285 8.11 -4.15 1.70
N VAL A 286 9.43 -4.22 1.57
CA VAL A 286 10.40 -3.39 2.28
C VAL A 286 11.03 -2.41 1.30
N GLU A 287 11.02 -1.13 1.64
CA GLU A 287 11.75 -0.11 0.90
C GLU A 287 13.24 -0.43 0.98
N VAL A 288 13.91 -0.51 -0.18
CA VAL A 288 15.31 -0.94 -0.33
C VAL A 288 15.58 -2.41 0.05
N GLY A 289 14.60 -3.13 0.62
CA GLY A 289 14.76 -4.52 1.05
C GLY A 289 14.18 -5.57 0.12
N GLY A 290 13.22 -5.19 -0.73
CA GLY A 290 12.54 -6.08 -1.66
C GLY A 290 11.27 -6.70 -1.07
N ALA A 291 10.96 -7.92 -1.49
CA ALA A 291 9.81 -8.68 -1.00
C ALA A 291 10.29 -9.86 -0.15
N LEU A 292 9.73 -10.00 1.05
CA LEU A 292 10.02 -11.11 1.95
C LEU A 292 8.74 -11.86 2.30
N ALA A 293 8.87 -13.14 2.65
CA ALA A 293 7.76 -13.99 3.06
C ALA A 293 8.06 -14.69 4.38
N HIS A 294 7.05 -14.84 5.21
CA HIS A 294 7.09 -15.61 6.44
C HIS A 294 5.86 -16.53 6.52
N THR A 295 6.07 -17.76 6.96
CA THR A 295 5.00 -18.74 7.21
C THR A 295 4.96 -19.03 8.71
N PRO A 296 4.02 -18.44 9.46
CA PRO A 296 3.92 -18.63 10.90
C PRO A 296 3.83 -20.11 11.28
N GLY A 297 4.62 -20.53 12.27
CA GLY A 297 4.63 -21.90 12.78
C GLY A 297 5.36 -22.91 11.88
N SER A 298 5.92 -22.50 10.75
CA SER A 298 6.82 -23.39 9.99
C SER A 298 8.12 -23.56 10.78
N PRO A 299 8.52 -24.79 11.16
CA PRO A 299 9.82 -25.02 11.79
C PRO A 299 10.91 -24.50 10.85
N SER A 300 11.90 -23.79 11.40
CA SER A 300 13.07 -23.37 10.64
C SER A 300 13.74 -24.64 10.08
N SER A 301 13.72 -24.79 8.77
CA SER A 301 14.12 -26.03 8.09
C SER A 301 15.62 -26.38 8.19
N SER A 302 16.40 -25.68 9.03
CA SER A 302 17.86 -25.70 8.91
C SER A 302 18.69 -25.62 10.21
N SER A 303 18.15 -25.80 11.43
CA SER A 303 19.01 -25.82 12.62
C SER A 303 18.73 -27.00 13.56
N SER A 304 19.58 -28.03 13.46
CA SER A 304 19.72 -29.09 14.46
C SER A 304 20.48 -28.65 15.72
N ASP A 305 20.88 -27.38 15.80
CA ASP A 305 21.64 -26.84 16.93
C ASP A 305 20.70 -26.16 17.93
N SER A 306 20.57 -26.79 19.09
CA SER A 306 19.48 -26.62 20.07
C SER A 306 19.50 -25.34 20.91
N ASP A 307 20.42 -24.39 20.68
CA ASP A 307 20.64 -23.27 21.62
C ASP A 307 20.55 -21.85 21.00
N SER A 308 20.17 -21.73 19.72
CA SER A 308 19.92 -20.43 19.11
C SER A 308 18.44 -20.11 19.14
N LEU A 309 18.04 -19.10 19.91
CA LEU A 309 16.72 -18.45 19.81
C LEU A 309 16.51 -18.06 18.35
N SER A 310 15.82 -18.93 17.62
CA SER A 310 15.83 -18.98 16.17
C SER A 310 15.18 -17.74 15.60
N SER A 311 15.98 -16.89 14.97
CA SER A 311 15.52 -15.82 14.08
C SER A 311 14.43 -16.40 13.17
N ALA A 312 13.21 -15.86 13.24
CA ALA A 312 12.15 -16.32 12.36
C ALA A 312 12.65 -16.21 10.92
N ALA A 313 12.65 -17.33 10.20
CA ALA A 313 13.20 -17.40 8.85
C ALA A 313 12.27 -16.62 7.92
N TRP A 314 12.68 -15.40 7.59
CA TRP A 314 12.12 -14.64 6.48
C TRP A 314 12.78 -15.11 5.19
N ASP A 315 11.97 -15.59 4.25
CA ASP A 315 12.43 -16.00 2.94
C ASP A 315 12.54 -14.78 2.03
N ASP A 316 13.74 -14.49 1.53
CA ASP A 316 13.92 -13.47 0.50
C ASP A 316 13.28 -13.93 -0.81
N CYS A 317 12.21 -13.24 -1.18
CA CYS A 317 11.42 -13.52 -2.37
C CYS A 317 11.68 -12.47 -3.46
N SER A 318 12.83 -11.79 -3.48
CA SER A 318 13.06 -10.63 -4.36
C SER A 318 13.70 -10.96 -5.71
N GLN A 319 13.81 -12.24 -6.07
CA GLN A 319 14.52 -12.61 -7.31
C GLN A 319 13.82 -12.04 -8.56
N GLY A 320 14.49 -11.11 -9.23
CA GLY A 320 13.97 -10.40 -10.41
C GLY A 320 13.04 -9.22 -10.07
N LEU A 321 12.97 -8.81 -8.81
CA LEU A 321 12.21 -7.66 -8.32
C LEU A 321 13.16 -6.51 -7.95
N CYS A 322 12.80 -5.28 -8.29
CA CYS A 322 13.51 -4.11 -7.76
C CYS A 322 13.34 -4.05 -6.24
N ARG A 323 14.44 -3.85 -5.52
CA ARG A 323 14.45 -3.85 -4.04
C ARG A 323 13.66 -2.70 -3.42
N ASP A 324 13.35 -1.65 -4.18
CA ASP A 324 12.60 -0.50 -3.69
C ASP A 324 11.08 -0.75 -3.75
N VAL A 325 10.57 -1.73 -2.98
CA VAL A 325 9.15 -2.13 -3.03
C VAL A 325 8.29 -1.12 -2.27
N GLN A 326 7.35 -0.50 -2.99
CA GLN A 326 6.43 0.53 -2.47
C GLN A 326 5.09 -0.07 -2.04
N ALA A 327 4.57 -1.06 -2.78
CA ALA A 327 3.40 -1.82 -2.35
C ALA A 327 3.43 -3.26 -2.89
N LEU A 328 2.88 -4.18 -2.12
CA LEU A 328 2.80 -5.61 -2.41
C LEU A 328 1.36 -6.09 -2.17
N GLN A 329 0.76 -6.75 -3.16
CA GLN A 329 -0.61 -7.29 -3.05
C GLN A 329 -0.72 -8.67 -3.68
N ALA A 330 -1.48 -9.57 -3.06
CA ALA A 330 -1.87 -10.84 -3.64
C ALA A 330 -3.06 -10.66 -4.59
N ASP A 331 -3.14 -11.47 -5.65
CA ASP A 331 -4.33 -11.55 -6.49
C ASP A 331 -5.46 -12.24 -5.70
N PRO A 332 -6.59 -11.58 -5.43
CA PRO A 332 -7.67 -12.15 -4.62
C PRO A 332 -8.31 -13.37 -5.28
N PHE A 333 -8.19 -13.53 -6.60
CA PHE A 333 -8.67 -14.71 -7.33
C PHE A 333 -7.62 -15.80 -7.49
N THR A 334 -6.35 -15.51 -7.19
CA THR A 334 -5.24 -16.47 -7.30
C THR A 334 -4.15 -16.10 -6.30
N PRO A 335 -4.28 -16.43 -5.00
CA PRO A 335 -3.38 -15.93 -3.95
C PRO A 335 -1.88 -16.26 -4.15
N SER A 336 -1.57 -17.27 -4.97
CA SER A 336 -0.19 -17.62 -5.35
C SER A 336 0.44 -16.68 -6.39
N LYS A 337 -0.36 -15.79 -6.98
CA LYS A 337 0.07 -14.71 -7.87
C LYS A 337 0.14 -13.42 -7.06
N LEU A 338 1.30 -12.79 -7.09
CA LEU A 338 1.58 -11.55 -6.38
C LEU A 338 1.87 -10.43 -7.36
N TYR A 339 1.52 -9.21 -6.99
CA TYR A 339 1.88 -7.99 -7.69
C TYR A 339 2.68 -7.10 -6.74
N ALA A 340 3.71 -6.46 -7.26
CA ALA A 340 4.52 -5.49 -6.51
C ALA A 340 4.75 -4.26 -7.37
N VAL A 341 4.56 -3.08 -6.80
CA VAL A 341 5.06 -1.84 -7.38
C VAL A 341 6.36 -1.47 -6.70
N ALA A 342 7.34 -1.09 -7.50
CA ALA A 342 8.64 -0.71 -7.02
C ALA A 342 9.06 0.63 -7.62
N GLY A 343 9.76 1.43 -6.82
CA GLY A 343 10.47 2.60 -7.30
C GLY A 343 11.73 2.23 -8.06
N SER A 344 12.57 3.24 -8.35
CA SER A 344 13.80 3.04 -9.10
C SER A 344 14.95 2.70 -8.15
N GLY A 345 15.75 1.69 -8.49
CA GLY A 345 16.96 1.33 -7.75
C GLY A 345 18.03 0.78 -8.68
N SER A 346 18.69 -0.30 -8.26
CA SER A 346 19.63 -1.06 -9.11
C SER A 346 18.92 -1.75 -10.29
N LEU A 347 17.62 -1.98 -10.18
CA LEU A 347 16.74 -2.44 -11.24
C LEU A 347 15.75 -1.34 -11.60
N PRO A 348 15.23 -1.33 -12.83
CA PRO A 348 14.27 -0.33 -13.24
C PRO A 348 12.95 -0.49 -12.45
N GLY A 349 12.35 0.61 -12.00
CA GLY A 349 11.08 0.57 -11.27
C GLY A 349 9.89 0.08 -12.10
N GLY A 350 8.69 0.13 -11.53
CA GLY A 350 7.45 -0.21 -12.22
C GLY A 350 6.64 -1.30 -11.53
N LEU A 351 5.75 -1.94 -12.30
CA LEU A 351 4.93 -3.05 -11.83
C LEU A 351 5.58 -4.39 -12.15
N TYR A 352 5.62 -5.25 -11.14
CA TYR A 352 6.12 -6.61 -11.20
C TYR A 352 5.01 -7.60 -10.85
N ARG A 353 5.09 -8.79 -11.43
CA ARG A 353 4.24 -9.93 -11.07
C ARG A 353 5.07 -11.16 -10.77
N CYS A 354 4.76 -11.84 -9.67
CA CYS A 354 5.25 -13.16 -9.37
C CYS A 354 4.22 -14.23 -9.72
N ARG A 355 4.69 -15.36 -10.25
CA ARG A 355 3.93 -16.63 -10.24
C ARG A 355 4.65 -17.59 -9.32
N GLY A 356 3.92 -18.29 -8.46
CA GLY A 356 4.51 -19.28 -7.57
C GLY A 356 5.09 -18.67 -6.30
N LYS A 357 4.26 -17.95 -5.52
CA LYS A 357 4.52 -17.72 -4.09
C LYS A 357 5.76 -16.87 -3.74
N GLY A 358 6.28 -16.06 -4.67
CA GLY A 358 7.43 -15.17 -4.44
C GLY A 358 8.74 -15.63 -5.08
N GLN A 359 8.77 -16.75 -5.80
CA GLN A 359 10.03 -17.30 -6.32
C GLN A 359 10.65 -16.51 -7.48
N LYS A 360 9.85 -16.00 -8.42
CA LYS A 360 10.37 -15.30 -9.59
C LYS A 360 9.44 -14.19 -10.05
N TRP A 361 10.00 -12.99 -10.11
CA TRP A 361 9.29 -11.80 -10.57
C TRP A 361 9.57 -11.50 -12.04
N ARG A 362 8.53 -11.02 -12.71
CA ARG A 362 8.61 -10.48 -14.06
C ARG A 362 8.02 -9.09 -14.07
N ARG A 363 8.78 -8.11 -14.58
CA ARG A 363 8.29 -6.76 -14.85
C ARG A 363 7.20 -6.82 -15.92
N LEU A 364 6.05 -6.22 -15.63
CA LEU A 364 4.89 -6.13 -16.51
C LEU A 364 4.75 -4.74 -17.14
N PHE A 365 5.09 -3.70 -16.38
CA PHE A 365 4.96 -2.32 -16.80
C PHE A 365 6.18 -1.52 -16.34
N GLY A 366 6.63 -0.59 -17.18
CA GLY A 366 7.88 0.10 -16.95
C GLY A 366 7.74 1.62 -16.87
N TYR A 367 7.67 2.13 -15.64
CA TYR A 367 7.94 3.54 -15.31
C TYR A 367 9.15 3.61 -14.38
N ARG A 368 9.73 4.81 -14.23
CA ARG A 368 10.82 5.01 -13.26
C ARG A 368 10.33 4.83 -11.83
N TYR A 369 9.14 5.33 -11.52
CA TYR A 369 8.60 5.32 -10.17
C TYR A 369 7.12 4.90 -10.20
N SER A 370 6.79 3.75 -9.62
CA SER A 370 5.40 3.34 -9.39
C SER A 370 5.18 3.25 -7.89
N VAL A 371 4.17 3.98 -7.40
CA VAL A 371 3.97 4.25 -5.97
C VAL A 371 2.73 3.62 -5.39
N GLY A 372 1.70 3.43 -6.22
CA GLY A 372 0.39 2.97 -5.78
C GLY A 372 -0.15 1.92 -6.74
N MET A 373 -0.91 0.99 -6.20
CA MET A 373 -1.63 -0.01 -6.97
C MET A 373 -2.86 -0.47 -6.21
N ALA A 374 -3.93 -0.78 -6.95
CA ALA A 374 -5.05 -1.55 -6.44
C ALA A 374 -5.27 -2.77 -7.32
N VAL A 375 -5.44 -3.94 -6.70
CA VAL A 375 -5.91 -5.17 -7.35
C VAL A 375 -7.40 -5.32 -7.05
N SER A 376 -8.23 -5.44 -8.08
CA SER A 376 -9.68 -5.55 -7.86
C SER A 376 -10.05 -6.88 -7.21
N PRO A 377 -10.77 -6.90 -6.07
CA PRO A 377 -11.36 -8.12 -5.53
C PRO A 377 -12.67 -8.51 -6.22
N TYR A 378 -13.20 -7.63 -7.08
CA TYR A 378 -14.49 -7.83 -7.76
C TYR A 378 -14.32 -8.27 -9.21
N SER A 379 -13.16 -8.06 -9.82
CA SER A 379 -12.91 -8.38 -11.23
C SER A 379 -11.53 -8.99 -11.45
N LYS A 380 -11.52 -10.25 -11.89
CA LYS A 380 -10.28 -11.02 -12.11
C LYS A 380 -9.37 -10.33 -13.12
N GLY A 381 -8.15 -10.03 -12.70
CA GLY A 381 -7.13 -9.41 -13.55
C GLY A 381 -7.25 -7.90 -13.70
N ARG A 382 -8.24 -7.26 -13.08
CA ARG A 382 -8.35 -5.81 -13.12
C ARG A 382 -7.41 -5.16 -12.10
N LEU A 383 -6.61 -4.20 -12.57
CA LEU A 383 -5.58 -3.50 -11.80
C LEU A 383 -5.65 -2.02 -12.10
N MET A 384 -5.45 -1.20 -11.08
CA MET A 384 -5.11 0.22 -11.24
C MET A 384 -3.68 0.43 -10.76
N LEU A 385 -2.90 1.18 -11.53
CA LEU A 385 -1.51 1.51 -11.25
C LEU A 385 -1.32 3.02 -11.24
N VAL A 386 -0.61 3.51 -10.23
CA VAL A 386 -0.20 4.91 -10.10
C VAL A 386 1.31 4.99 -10.32
N SER A 387 1.73 5.72 -11.35
CA SER A 387 3.14 5.98 -11.62
C SER A 387 3.42 7.47 -11.60
N ALA A 388 4.62 7.86 -11.17
CA ALA A 388 5.08 9.24 -11.13
C ALA A 388 6.32 9.42 -12.01
N ASP A 389 6.46 10.61 -12.59
CA ASP A 389 7.67 10.99 -13.32
C ASP A 389 8.86 11.18 -12.39
N LYS A 390 8.61 11.76 -11.21
CA LYS A 390 9.63 12.05 -10.20
C LYS A 390 9.12 11.72 -8.78
N PRO A 391 9.97 11.15 -7.92
CA PRO A 391 9.70 11.13 -6.49
C PRO A 391 9.73 12.57 -5.92
N PRO A 392 8.97 12.86 -4.84
CA PRO A 392 7.98 12.00 -4.20
C PRO A 392 6.57 12.30 -4.75
N GLU A 393 6.25 11.96 -6.01
CA GLU A 393 4.89 12.08 -6.60
C GLU A 393 4.60 13.39 -7.34
N ILE A 394 5.47 13.82 -8.26
CA ILE A 394 5.12 14.90 -9.21
C ILE A 394 4.93 14.31 -10.60
N GLY A 395 3.85 14.71 -11.26
CA GLY A 395 3.51 14.25 -12.61
C GLY A 395 3.03 12.82 -12.58
N CYS A 396 1.92 12.58 -11.88
CA CYS A 396 1.38 11.24 -11.73
C CYS A 396 0.47 10.86 -12.91
N SER A 397 0.57 9.61 -13.33
CA SER A 397 -0.27 9.00 -14.36
C SER A 397 -0.94 7.75 -13.81
N LEU A 398 -2.21 7.58 -14.15
CA LEU A 398 -3.05 6.46 -13.80
C LEU A 398 -3.14 5.50 -14.99
N PHE A 399 -2.89 4.23 -14.74
CA PHE A 399 -2.97 3.18 -15.75
C PHE A 399 -3.89 2.07 -15.30
N GLU A 400 -4.83 1.70 -16.16
CA GLU A 400 -5.72 0.58 -15.94
C GLU A 400 -5.29 -0.63 -16.75
N SER A 401 -5.36 -1.81 -16.13
CA SER A 401 -5.32 -3.09 -16.81
C SER A 401 -6.56 -3.90 -16.48
N VAL A 402 -7.10 -4.64 -17.44
CA VAL A 402 -8.22 -5.58 -17.26
C VAL A 402 -7.82 -7.05 -17.46
N ASP A 403 -6.52 -7.33 -17.67
CA ASP A 403 -6.03 -8.64 -18.08
C ASP A 403 -4.82 -9.15 -17.27
N GLY A 404 -4.69 -8.64 -16.05
CA GLY A 404 -3.65 -9.01 -15.10
C GLY A 404 -2.30 -8.40 -15.46
N GLY A 405 -2.33 -7.18 -15.98
CA GLY A 405 -1.17 -6.36 -16.32
C GLY A 405 -0.47 -6.76 -17.63
N ARG A 406 -1.17 -7.37 -18.59
CA ARG A 406 -0.58 -7.63 -19.91
C ARG A 406 -0.68 -6.38 -20.79
N HIS A 407 -1.78 -5.66 -20.69
CA HIS A 407 -1.98 -4.36 -21.35
C HIS A 407 -2.39 -3.31 -20.31
N PHE A 408 -1.93 -2.09 -20.55
CA PHE A 408 -2.27 -0.92 -19.75
C PHE A 408 -2.80 0.19 -20.64
N VAL A 409 -3.88 0.81 -20.21
CA VAL A 409 -4.45 2.02 -20.81
C VAL A 409 -4.17 3.17 -19.87
N ASN A 410 -3.56 4.24 -20.37
CA ASN A 410 -3.43 5.49 -19.61
C ASN A 410 -4.83 6.12 -19.52
N VAL A 411 -5.34 6.25 -18.30
CA VAL A 411 -6.67 6.82 -18.02
C VAL A 411 -6.58 8.21 -17.39
N THR A 412 -5.39 8.80 -17.29
CA THR A 412 -5.14 10.09 -16.63
C THR A 412 -5.95 11.21 -17.25
N ASP A 413 -5.82 11.40 -18.57
CA ASP A 413 -6.49 12.50 -19.28
C ASP A 413 -8.02 12.29 -19.28
N TYR A 414 -8.47 11.05 -19.43
CA TYR A 414 -9.90 10.72 -19.32
C TYR A 414 -10.48 11.10 -17.96
N ILE A 415 -9.75 10.82 -16.88
CA ILE A 415 -10.17 11.19 -15.51
C ILE A 415 -10.12 12.70 -15.34
N ALA A 416 -9.07 13.36 -15.81
CA ALA A 416 -8.94 14.82 -15.75
C ALA A 416 -10.10 15.52 -16.49
N GLU A 417 -10.44 15.06 -17.70
CA GLU A 417 -11.56 15.58 -18.48
C GLU A 417 -12.91 15.29 -17.81
N ALA A 418 -13.13 14.05 -17.37
CA ALA A 418 -14.39 13.66 -16.72
C ALA A 418 -14.61 14.38 -15.38
N THR A 419 -13.52 14.79 -14.72
CA THR A 419 -13.56 15.52 -13.45
C THR A 419 -13.46 17.02 -13.64
N ALA A 420 -13.19 17.54 -14.83
CA ALA A 420 -13.06 18.98 -15.08
C ALA A 420 -14.29 19.79 -14.62
N SER A 421 -15.49 19.23 -14.81
CA SER A 421 -16.75 19.84 -14.34
C SER A 421 -16.95 19.74 -12.81
N ILE A 422 -16.32 18.76 -12.18
CA ILE A 422 -16.30 18.58 -10.72
C ILE A 422 -15.26 19.52 -10.10
N THR A 423 -14.17 19.77 -10.81
CA THR A 423 -12.96 20.44 -10.33
C THR A 423 -12.82 21.88 -10.82
N GLU A 424 -13.91 22.60 -11.07
CA GLU A 424 -13.87 24.07 -11.29
C GLU A 424 -13.08 24.79 -10.16
N TYR A 425 -12.83 24.09 -9.04
CA TYR A 425 -12.11 24.54 -7.86
C TYR A 425 -10.77 23.84 -7.53
N ALA A 426 -10.19 22.99 -8.39
CA ALA A 426 -9.01 22.21 -8.01
C ALA A 426 -8.00 21.89 -9.13
N PRO A 427 -7.28 22.89 -9.67
CA PRO A 427 -6.04 22.60 -10.38
C PRO A 427 -5.15 21.71 -9.49
N GLY A 428 -4.55 20.68 -10.08
CA GLY A 428 -3.64 19.78 -9.39
C GLY A 428 -4.25 18.52 -8.75
N LEU A 429 -5.49 18.15 -9.07
CA LEU A 429 -6.10 16.91 -8.61
C LEU A 429 -5.21 15.66 -8.83
N LEU A 430 -4.54 15.61 -10.00
CA LEU A 430 -3.63 14.54 -10.42
C LEU A 430 -2.16 15.00 -10.51
N GLU A 431 -1.83 16.22 -10.04
CA GLU A 431 -0.43 16.66 -9.97
C GLU A 431 0.39 15.78 -9.04
N HIS A 432 -0.28 15.22 -8.03
CA HIS A 432 0.25 14.27 -7.08
C HIS A 432 -0.47 12.93 -7.17
N CYS A 433 0.15 11.91 -6.59
CA CYS A 433 -0.30 10.55 -6.77
C CYS A 433 -1.52 10.28 -5.90
N PRO A 434 -2.68 9.94 -6.50
CA PRO A 434 -3.88 9.64 -5.74
C PRO A 434 -3.80 8.25 -5.14
N VAL A 435 -4.36 8.08 -3.95
CA VAL A 435 -4.62 6.75 -3.38
C VAL A 435 -5.73 6.12 -4.20
N VAL A 436 -5.61 4.85 -4.56
CA VAL A 436 -6.60 4.16 -5.41
C VAL A 436 -7.10 2.91 -4.71
N THR A 437 -8.41 2.67 -4.69
CA THR A 437 -8.98 1.42 -4.17
C THR A 437 -10.22 1.01 -4.96
N TYR A 438 -10.44 -0.30 -5.08
CA TYR A 438 -11.66 -0.82 -5.73
C TYR A 438 -12.78 -0.93 -4.71
N VAL A 439 -13.98 -0.54 -5.14
CA VAL A 439 -15.24 -0.69 -4.41
C VAL A 439 -16.23 -1.49 -5.27
N PRO A 440 -17.32 -2.04 -4.72
CA PRO A 440 -18.34 -2.68 -5.53
C PRO A 440 -18.81 -1.73 -6.66
N GLY A 441 -18.71 -2.20 -7.90
CA GLY A 441 -19.12 -1.44 -9.09
C GLY A 441 -18.16 -0.34 -9.56
N GLY A 442 -17.01 -0.10 -8.91
CA GLY A 442 -16.17 1.04 -9.27
C GLY A 442 -14.77 1.09 -8.70
N LEU A 443 -14.14 2.24 -8.89
CA LEU A 443 -12.86 2.61 -8.30
C LEU A 443 -13.04 3.94 -7.56
N VAL A 444 -12.45 4.04 -6.38
CA VAL A 444 -12.37 5.30 -5.64
C VAL A 444 -10.93 5.84 -5.69
N LEU A 445 -10.82 7.16 -5.90
CA LEU A 445 -9.59 7.93 -5.85
C LEU A 445 -9.63 8.86 -4.64
N GLY A 446 -8.62 8.78 -3.79
CA GLY A 446 -8.34 9.73 -2.72
C GLY A 446 -7.24 10.68 -3.17
N CYS A 447 -7.55 11.98 -3.26
CA CYS A 447 -6.62 12.97 -3.79
C CYS A 447 -5.94 13.76 -2.67
N VAL A 448 -4.79 14.34 -3.01
CA VAL A 448 -4.01 15.18 -2.09
C VAL A 448 -4.67 16.51 -1.76
N THR A 449 -5.62 16.91 -2.61
CA THR A 449 -6.48 18.06 -2.40
C THR A 449 -7.64 17.73 -1.46
N GLY A 450 -7.76 16.49 -0.96
CA GLY A 450 -8.85 16.03 -0.10
C GLY A 450 -10.12 15.65 -0.83
N HIS A 451 -10.16 15.68 -2.17
CA HIS A 451 -11.30 15.15 -2.91
C HIS A 451 -11.28 13.62 -2.87
N VAL A 452 -12.47 13.03 -2.75
CA VAL A 452 -12.71 11.60 -2.91
C VAL A 452 -13.65 11.41 -4.10
N LEU A 453 -13.15 10.79 -5.15
CA LEU A 453 -13.86 10.62 -6.41
C LEU A 453 -14.16 9.15 -6.66
N MET A 454 -15.34 8.84 -7.22
CA MET A 454 -15.69 7.49 -7.61
C MET A 454 -15.92 7.40 -9.11
N GLY A 455 -15.19 6.50 -9.76
CA GLY A 455 -15.39 6.10 -11.14
C GLY A 455 -16.26 4.85 -11.21
N THR A 456 -17.35 4.89 -11.97
CA THR A 456 -18.20 3.72 -12.22
C THR A 456 -17.55 2.82 -13.26
N ALA A 457 -17.20 1.59 -12.88
CA ALA A 457 -16.42 0.68 -13.69
C ALA A 457 -17.26 0.03 -14.80
N LEU A 458 -16.75 0.04 -16.03
CA LEU A 458 -17.35 -0.70 -17.15
C LEU A 458 -16.84 -2.16 -17.20
N PRO A 459 -17.65 -3.14 -17.65
CA PRO A 459 -17.23 -4.55 -17.74
C PRO A 459 -16.01 -4.81 -18.63
N GLY A 460 -15.84 -4.01 -19.69
CA GLY A 460 -14.73 -4.13 -20.65
C GLY A 460 -13.46 -3.34 -20.28
N GLY A 461 -13.43 -2.69 -19.12
CA GLY A 461 -12.42 -1.68 -18.78
C GLY A 461 -12.90 -0.26 -19.06
N GLY A 462 -12.18 0.71 -18.50
CA GLY A 462 -12.59 2.09 -18.43
C GLY A 462 -13.67 2.33 -17.36
N PHE A 463 -14.09 3.59 -17.31
CA PHE A 463 -15.13 4.08 -16.41
C PHE A 463 -16.18 4.81 -17.23
N SER A 464 -17.46 4.75 -16.83
CA SER A 464 -18.55 5.43 -17.54
C SER A 464 -18.80 6.84 -17.06
N SER A 465 -18.51 7.09 -15.78
CA SER A 465 -18.77 8.35 -15.11
C SER A 465 -17.86 8.50 -13.90
N TRP A 466 -17.58 9.75 -13.53
CA TRP A 466 -16.90 10.12 -12.31
C TRP A 466 -17.82 11.01 -11.48
N GLN A 467 -17.83 10.80 -10.16
CA GLN A 467 -18.59 11.61 -9.22
C GLN A 467 -17.74 11.99 -8.00
N LEU A 468 -17.98 13.18 -7.45
CA LEU A 468 -17.44 13.56 -6.15
C LEU A 468 -18.26 12.89 -5.05
N LEU A 469 -17.62 12.05 -4.24
CA LEU A 469 -18.26 11.44 -3.08
C LEU A 469 -18.14 12.32 -1.84
N ALA A 470 -16.95 12.89 -1.62
CA ALA A 470 -16.68 13.70 -0.45
C ALA A 470 -15.53 14.68 -0.71
N LYS A 471 -15.50 15.75 0.10
CA LYS A 471 -14.40 16.69 0.17
C LYS A 471 -13.92 16.79 1.62
N LEU A 472 -12.71 16.30 1.87
CA LEU A 472 -12.04 16.40 3.16
C LEU A 472 -11.20 17.69 3.23
N PRO A 473 -10.93 18.19 4.46
CA PRO A 473 -10.12 19.39 4.65
C PRO A 473 -8.64 19.18 4.31
N THR A 474 -8.16 17.93 4.26
CA THR A 474 -6.75 17.58 4.05
C THR A 474 -6.59 16.44 3.05
N ALA A 475 -5.35 16.18 2.64
CA ALA A 475 -4.98 15.10 1.74
C ALA A 475 -5.44 13.72 2.24
N VAL A 476 -5.89 12.89 1.31
CA VAL A 476 -6.13 11.46 1.57
C VAL A 476 -4.83 10.69 1.38
N HIS A 477 -4.36 10.01 2.42
CA HIS A 477 -3.10 9.23 2.43
C HIS A 477 -3.34 7.73 2.32
N SER A 478 -4.48 7.26 2.82
CA SER A 478 -4.85 5.84 2.74
C SER A 478 -6.36 5.64 2.66
N MET A 479 -6.74 4.51 2.07
CA MET A 479 -8.12 4.07 1.91
C MET A 479 -8.23 2.55 2.11
N CYS A 480 -9.28 2.11 2.79
CA CYS A 480 -9.56 0.68 2.98
C CYS A 480 -11.07 0.45 3.05
N MET A 481 -11.58 -0.55 2.32
CA MET A 481 -12.98 -0.94 2.44
C MET A 481 -13.23 -1.66 3.77
N THR A 482 -14.39 -1.43 4.38
CA THR A 482 -14.86 -2.15 5.58
C THR A 482 -15.37 -3.55 5.25
N GLN A 483 -14.65 -4.28 4.41
CA GLN A 483 -14.96 -5.64 3.99
C GLN A 483 -13.75 -6.53 4.26
N ASP A 484 -13.98 -7.71 4.83
CA ASP A 484 -12.91 -8.67 5.10
C ASP A 484 -12.21 -9.09 3.81
N GLY A 485 -10.87 -9.05 3.85
CA GLY A 485 -10.03 -9.33 2.69
C GLY A 485 -9.87 -8.16 1.71
N ALA A 486 -10.45 -6.98 2.01
CA ALA A 486 -10.13 -5.78 1.28
C ALA A 486 -8.65 -5.42 1.46
N THR A 487 -7.95 -5.24 0.33
CA THR A 487 -6.55 -4.84 0.37
C THR A 487 -6.48 -3.36 0.71
N PRO A 488 -5.75 -2.96 1.76
CA PRO A 488 -5.55 -1.54 2.03
C PRO A 488 -4.76 -0.91 0.89
N ALA A 489 -5.12 0.32 0.57
CA ALA A 489 -4.38 1.17 -0.35
C ALA A 489 -3.81 2.35 0.42
N SER A 490 -2.52 2.59 0.28
CA SER A 490 -1.85 3.73 0.89
C SER A 490 -0.81 4.27 -0.06
N ILE A 491 -0.60 5.57 -0.01
CA ILE A 491 0.58 6.21 -0.57
C ILE A 491 1.29 6.82 0.62
N GLN A 492 2.40 6.20 1.01
CA GLN A 492 3.27 6.82 1.99
C GLN A 492 4.17 7.80 1.24
N ARG A 493 3.98 9.08 1.53
CA ARG A 493 4.95 10.09 1.11
C ARG A 493 6.29 9.78 1.77
N ALA A 494 7.33 9.79 0.94
CA ALA A 494 8.71 9.61 1.36
C ALA A 494 9.30 10.89 1.94
#